data_AF-A0A7X6ASZ6-F1
#
_entry.id   AF-A0A7X6ASZ6-F1
#
_cell.length_a   1.000
_cell.length_b   1.000
_cell.length_c   1.000
_cell.angle_alpha   90.00
_cell.angle_beta   90.00
_cell.angle_gamma   90.00
#
_symmetry.space_group_name_H-M   'P 1'
#
loop_
_entity.id
_entity.type
_entity.pdbx_description
1 polymer ?
#
loop_
_entity_poly.entity_id
_entity_poly.type
_entity_poly.pdbx_seq_one_letter_code
_entity_poly.pdbx_strand_id
1 'polypeptide(L)'
;MEELSQLPASLVLDDPEADGLSVADALAELGEIYAGSIGYEFEHLDDHVKVDWLWDQVESGAHRPELSAEERRALLRRISETEGLEQFLHRAYLGQKRFSLEGTDMLVPMLDLVIEEAARDGAREVVLGMAHRGRLNVLTHIVGVSYGELLAEFEGP
;
A
#
# COMPACT_ATOMS: atom_id res chain seq x y z
N MET A 1 -3.40 -29.72 15.71
CA MET A 1 -3.67 -28.59 16.61
C MET A 1 -3.39 -28.97 18.06
N GLU A 2 -4.11 -29.94 18.63
CA GLU A 2 -3.95 -30.34 20.04
C GLU A 2 -2.53 -30.83 20.41
N GLU A 3 -1.84 -31.54 19.50
CA GLU A 3 -0.44 -31.94 19.69
C GLU A 3 0.55 -30.76 19.60
N LEU A 4 0.27 -29.77 18.74
CA LEU A 4 1.13 -28.59 18.56
C LEU A 4 1.05 -27.63 19.75
N SER A 5 -0.09 -27.61 20.44
CA SER A 5 -0.30 -26.85 21.67
C SER A 5 0.54 -27.35 22.86
N GLN A 6 1.15 -28.54 22.75
CA GLN A 6 2.01 -29.12 23.79
C GLN A 6 3.50 -28.92 23.52
N LEU A 7 3.85 -28.44 22.33
CA LEU A 7 5.23 -28.21 21.90
C LEU A 7 5.61 -26.74 22.16
N PRO A 8 6.81 -26.45 22.68
CA PRO A 8 7.25 -25.08 22.90
C PRO A 8 7.52 -24.37 21.56
N ALA A 9 7.13 -23.10 21.47
CA ALA A 9 7.35 -22.26 20.29
C ALA A 9 8.83 -22.14 19.89
N SER A 10 9.75 -22.31 20.85
CA SER A 10 11.21 -22.31 20.63
C SER A 10 11.71 -23.35 19.62
N LEU A 11 10.87 -24.30 19.20
CA LEU A 11 11.20 -25.25 18.13
C LEU A 11 11.06 -24.65 16.71
N VAL A 12 10.33 -23.55 16.58
CA VAL A 12 10.01 -22.92 15.29
C VAL A 12 10.35 -21.43 15.25
N LEU A 13 10.47 -20.77 16.40
CA LEU A 13 10.87 -19.38 16.55
C LEU A 13 12.12 -19.29 17.44
N ASP A 14 13.09 -18.47 17.03
CA ASP A 14 14.26 -18.12 17.84
C ASP A 14 14.04 -16.75 18.50
N ASP A 15 12.90 -16.62 19.19
CA ASP A 15 12.47 -15.39 19.87
C ASP A 15 12.46 -15.59 21.40
N PRO A 16 13.27 -14.83 22.15
CA PRO A 16 13.26 -14.84 23.61
C PRO A 16 11.91 -14.47 24.24
N GLU A 17 11.07 -13.70 23.55
CA GLU A 17 9.74 -13.28 24.03
C GLU A 17 8.68 -14.37 23.83
N ALA A 18 8.98 -15.41 23.03
CA ALA A 18 8.11 -16.56 22.82
C ALA A 18 8.16 -17.60 23.97
N ASP A 19 8.81 -17.29 25.09
CA ASP A 19 8.87 -18.18 26.25
C ASP A 19 7.47 -18.41 26.85
N GLY A 20 7.03 -19.67 26.89
CA GLY A 20 5.70 -20.06 27.33
C GLY A 20 4.62 -20.12 26.23
N LEU A 21 4.94 -19.76 24.99
CA LEU A 21 4.05 -19.98 23.84
C LEU A 21 4.18 -21.41 23.29
N SER A 22 3.09 -21.92 22.71
CA SER A 22 3.10 -23.19 22.00
C SER A 22 3.41 -23.01 20.51
N VAL A 23 3.81 -24.09 19.83
CA VAL A 23 3.96 -24.09 18.35
C VAL A 23 2.64 -23.72 17.67
N ALA A 24 1.49 -24.07 18.27
CA ALA A 24 0.19 -23.67 17.72
C ALA A 24 -0.02 -22.15 17.77
N ASP A 25 0.43 -21.48 18.84
CA ASP A 25 0.33 -20.02 18.99
C ASP A 25 1.27 -19.32 18.00
N ALA A 26 2.52 -19.78 17.90
CA ALA A 26 3.50 -19.27 16.95
C ALA A 26 3.01 -19.37 15.49
N LEU A 27 2.42 -20.50 15.11
CA LEU A 27 1.87 -20.67 13.75
C LEU A 27 0.65 -19.78 13.49
N ALA A 28 -0.17 -19.51 14.51
CA ALA A 28 -1.28 -18.58 14.38
C ALA A 28 -0.77 -17.14 14.15
N GLU A 29 0.23 -16.72 14.92
CA GLU A 29 0.86 -15.40 14.78
C GLU A 29 1.54 -15.23 13.41
N LEU A 30 2.38 -16.18 13.01
CA LEU A 30 2.99 -16.19 11.68
C LEU A 30 1.92 -16.21 10.56
N GLY A 31 0.80 -16.87 10.80
CA GLY A 31 -0.36 -16.85 9.90
C GLY A 31 -0.93 -15.45 9.70
N GLU A 32 -1.09 -14.66 10.78
CA GLU A 32 -1.56 -13.27 10.70
C GLU A 32 -0.54 -12.35 9.99
N ILE A 33 0.75 -12.60 10.17
CA ILE A 33 1.84 -11.82 9.56
C ILE A 33 1.93 -12.09 8.06
N TYR A 34 2.09 -13.37 7.69
CA TYR A 34 2.48 -13.82 6.34
C TYR A 34 1.33 -14.29 5.45
N ALA A 35 0.17 -14.65 6.02
CA ALA A 35 -1.01 -15.09 5.26
C ALA A 35 -2.17 -14.07 5.30
N GLY A 36 -1.87 -12.81 5.64
CA GLY A 36 -2.80 -11.69 5.60
C GLY A 36 -3.01 -11.10 4.20
N SER A 37 -3.34 -9.80 4.13
CA SER A 37 -3.56 -9.09 2.86
C SER A 37 -2.28 -8.63 2.15
N ILE A 38 -1.11 -8.82 2.75
CA ILE A 38 0.19 -8.45 2.21
C ILE A 38 1.05 -9.72 2.15
N GLY A 39 1.53 -10.05 0.96
CA GLY A 39 2.55 -11.08 0.76
C GLY A 39 3.94 -10.45 0.71
N TYR A 40 4.92 -11.12 1.32
CA TYR A 40 6.31 -10.69 1.35
C TYR A 40 7.19 -11.66 0.58
N GLU A 41 7.98 -11.14 -0.35
CA GLU A 41 8.95 -11.92 -1.11
C GLU A 41 10.28 -11.15 -1.17
N PHE A 42 11.27 -11.62 -0.43
CA PHE A 42 12.60 -10.99 -0.39
C PHE A 42 13.77 -11.99 -0.21
N GLU A 43 13.48 -13.26 0.00
CA GLU A 43 14.47 -14.36 0.12
C GLU A 43 15.34 -14.55 -1.13
N HIS A 44 14.92 -14.00 -2.26
CA HIS A 44 15.68 -14.02 -3.51
C HIS A 44 16.79 -12.96 -3.56
N LEU A 45 16.94 -12.12 -2.53
CA LEU A 45 17.98 -11.10 -2.44
C LEU A 45 19.28 -11.70 -1.89
N ASP A 46 20.42 -11.31 -2.45
CA ASP A 46 21.73 -11.82 -2.03
C ASP A 46 22.27 -11.18 -0.73
N ASP A 47 21.75 -10.02 -0.35
CA ASP A 47 22.25 -9.23 0.78
C ASP A 47 21.56 -9.63 2.09
N HIS A 48 22.18 -10.55 2.83
CA HIS A 48 21.65 -11.07 4.09
C HIS A 48 21.32 -9.97 5.11
N VAL A 49 22.08 -8.87 5.16
CA VAL A 49 21.81 -7.77 6.10
C VAL A 49 20.46 -7.11 5.78
N LYS A 50 20.12 -6.98 4.48
CA LYS A 50 18.83 -6.44 4.06
C LYS A 50 17.69 -7.42 4.28
N VAL A 51 17.94 -8.71 4.06
CA VAL A 51 16.96 -9.78 4.32
C VAL A 51 16.62 -9.83 5.81
N ASP A 52 17.63 -9.82 6.69
CA ASP A 52 17.44 -9.77 8.14
C ASP A 52 16.65 -8.54 8.57
N TRP A 53 16.96 -7.37 8.00
CA TRP A 53 16.20 -6.15 8.25
C TRP A 53 14.73 -6.27 7.80
N LEU A 54 14.47 -6.89 6.64
CA LEU A 54 13.11 -7.08 6.15
C LEU A 54 12.31 -8.06 7.03
N TRP A 55 12.93 -9.13 7.53
CA TRP A 55 12.30 -10.01 8.53
C TRP A 55 11.91 -9.25 9.78
N ASP A 56 12.83 -8.49 10.37
CA ASP A 56 12.57 -7.67 11.55
C ASP A 56 11.41 -6.68 11.31
N GLN A 57 11.38 -5.99 10.16
CA GLN A 57 10.28 -5.09 9.82
C GLN A 57 8.93 -5.83 9.67
N VAL A 58 8.94 -6.99 9.01
CA VAL A 58 7.71 -7.76 8.77
C VAL A 58 7.15 -8.35 10.06
N GLU A 59 7.98 -8.97 10.88
CA GLU A 59 7.57 -9.66 12.10
C GLU A 59 7.26 -8.68 13.24
N SER A 60 7.97 -7.55 13.34
CA SER A 60 7.64 -6.49 14.31
C SER A 60 6.37 -5.71 13.95
N GLY A 61 5.95 -5.73 12.69
CA GLY A 61 4.79 -4.98 12.20
C GLY A 61 4.98 -3.46 12.16
N ALA A 62 6.21 -2.95 12.31
CA ALA A 62 6.51 -1.52 12.41
C ALA A 62 6.04 -0.70 11.18
N HIS A 63 5.98 -1.33 10.00
CA HIS A 63 5.48 -0.79 8.74
C HIS A 63 3.95 -0.76 8.61
N ARG A 64 3.21 -1.27 9.60
CA ARG A 64 1.73 -1.33 9.61
C ARG A 64 1.15 -0.49 10.76
N PRO A 65 1.33 0.85 10.77
CA PRO A 65 0.76 1.68 11.82
C PRO A 65 -0.76 1.63 11.80
N GLU A 66 -1.39 1.60 12.97
CA GLU A 66 -2.84 1.73 13.07
C GLU A 66 -3.27 3.15 12.70
N LEU A 67 -4.11 3.25 11.66
CA LEU A 67 -4.72 4.52 11.30
C LEU A 67 -5.75 4.93 12.34
N SER A 68 -5.64 6.17 12.82
CA SER A 68 -6.65 6.84 13.63
C SER A 68 -7.97 6.97 12.88
N ALA A 69 -9.06 7.21 13.61
CA ALA A 69 -10.37 7.41 13.01
C ALA A 69 -10.41 8.61 12.03
N GLU A 70 -9.56 9.61 12.24
CA GLU A 70 -9.45 10.76 11.33
C GLU A 70 -8.72 10.39 10.05
N GLU A 71 -7.57 9.71 10.15
CA GLU A 71 -6.81 9.22 9.00
C GLU A 71 -7.62 8.26 8.14
N ARG A 72 -8.38 7.35 8.76
CA ARG A 72 -9.30 6.45 8.03
C ARG A 72 -10.35 7.22 7.22
N ARG A 73 -10.90 8.31 7.77
CA ARG A 73 -11.87 9.15 7.04
C ARG A 73 -11.18 9.96 5.94
N ALA A 74 -9.97 10.44 6.17
CA ALA A 74 -9.18 11.14 5.16
C ALA A 74 -8.84 10.21 3.99
N LEU A 75 -8.37 8.99 4.27
CA LEU A 75 -8.09 7.97 3.26
C LEU A 75 -9.35 7.61 2.47
N LEU A 76 -10.48 7.37 3.14
CA LEU A 76 -11.74 7.09 2.45
C LEU A 76 -12.16 8.25 1.54
N ARG A 77 -12.03 9.50 2.00
CA ARG A 77 -12.31 10.69 1.18
C ARG A 77 -11.42 10.72 -0.05
N ARG A 78 -10.13 10.44 0.11
CA ARG A 78 -9.15 10.47 -0.98
C ARG A 78 -9.43 9.40 -2.06
N ILE A 79 -9.80 8.20 -1.63
CA ILE A 79 -10.26 7.13 -2.53
C ILE A 79 -11.55 7.56 -3.23
N SER A 80 -12.48 8.19 -2.51
CA SER A 80 -13.75 8.68 -3.09
C SER A 80 -13.54 9.78 -4.14
N GLU A 81 -12.57 10.68 -3.94
CA GLU A 81 -12.19 11.69 -4.92
C GLU A 81 -11.68 11.04 -6.22
N THR A 82 -10.80 10.04 -6.07
CA THR A 82 -10.21 9.27 -7.18
C THR A 82 -11.29 8.55 -8.00
N GLU A 83 -12.20 7.84 -7.32
CA GLU A 83 -13.33 7.16 -7.96
C GLU A 83 -14.30 8.18 -8.58
N GLY A 84 -14.53 9.31 -7.92
CA GLY A 84 -15.42 10.37 -8.40
C GLY A 84 -14.99 10.94 -9.75
N LEU A 85 -13.69 11.16 -9.96
CA LEU A 85 -13.16 11.58 -11.25
C LEU A 85 -13.40 10.52 -12.34
N GLU A 86 -13.15 9.24 -12.03
CA GLU A 86 -13.38 8.15 -12.99
C GLU A 86 -14.86 8.04 -13.38
N GLN A 87 -15.77 8.09 -12.40
CA GLN A 87 -17.21 8.06 -12.66
C GLN A 87 -17.67 9.27 -13.47
N PHE A 88 -17.11 10.45 -13.20
CA PHE A 88 -17.42 11.66 -13.96
C PHE A 88 -16.99 11.51 -15.42
N LEU A 89 -15.72 11.16 -15.66
CA LEU A 89 -15.18 10.99 -17.02
C LEU A 89 -15.95 9.92 -17.79
N HIS A 90 -16.34 8.83 -17.12
CA HIS A 90 -17.15 7.78 -17.73
C HIS A 90 -18.50 8.27 -18.24
N ARG A 91 -19.18 9.13 -17.47
CA ARG A 91 -20.51 9.67 -17.82
C ARG A 91 -20.42 10.81 -18.83
N ALA A 92 -19.43 11.69 -18.68
CA ALA A 92 -19.29 12.88 -19.50
C ALA A 92 -18.71 12.58 -20.89
N TYR A 93 -17.74 11.66 -20.99
CA TYR A 93 -17.01 11.36 -22.23
C TYR A 93 -17.21 9.91 -22.67
N LEU A 94 -18.47 9.56 -22.97
CA LEU A 94 -18.86 8.22 -23.40
C LEU A 94 -18.06 7.75 -24.62
N GLY A 95 -17.46 6.56 -24.51
CA GLY A 95 -16.70 5.93 -25.58
C GLY A 95 -15.26 6.42 -25.74
N GLN A 96 -14.83 7.45 -25.01
CA GLN A 96 -13.43 7.88 -25.01
C GLN A 96 -12.55 6.93 -24.18
N LYS A 97 -11.35 6.64 -24.69
CA LYS A 97 -10.37 5.78 -24.00
C LYS A 97 -9.66 6.59 -22.91
N ARG A 98 -9.98 6.30 -21.65
CA ARG A 98 -9.40 6.97 -20.47
C ARG A 98 -8.37 6.16 -19.69
N PHE A 99 -8.24 4.85 -19.97
CA PHE A 99 -7.33 3.95 -19.25
C PHE A 99 -7.52 4.01 -17.72
N SER A 100 -8.78 3.79 -17.30
CA SER A 100 -9.28 3.96 -15.93
C SER A 100 -8.38 3.34 -14.86
N LEU A 101 -8.31 4.02 -13.72
CA LEU A 101 -7.71 3.55 -12.48
C LEU A 101 -8.61 2.60 -11.68
N GLU A 102 -9.90 2.49 -12.02
CA GLU A 102 -10.89 1.69 -11.27
C GLU A 102 -10.37 0.29 -10.95
N GLY A 103 -10.52 -0.09 -9.67
CA GLY A 103 -10.01 -1.33 -9.08
C GLY A 103 -8.57 -1.23 -8.57
N THR A 104 -7.89 -0.11 -8.80
CA THR A 104 -6.52 0.19 -8.32
C THR A 104 -6.43 1.58 -7.70
N ASP A 105 -7.54 2.08 -7.15
CA ASP A 105 -7.76 3.44 -6.64
C ASP A 105 -6.79 3.81 -5.52
N MET A 106 -6.29 2.82 -4.77
CA MET A 106 -5.24 2.97 -3.76
C MET A 106 -3.93 3.55 -4.28
N LEU A 107 -3.70 3.56 -5.60
CA LEU A 107 -2.51 4.18 -6.20
C LEU A 107 -2.36 5.64 -5.79
N VAL A 108 -3.45 6.42 -5.78
CA VAL A 108 -3.38 7.85 -5.45
C VAL A 108 -2.98 8.06 -3.98
N PRO A 109 -3.68 7.51 -2.97
CA PRO A 109 -3.24 7.60 -1.58
C PRO A 109 -1.83 7.05 -1.33
N MET A 110 -1.43 5.97 -2.02
CA MET A 110 -0.09 5.42 -1.90
C MET A 110 0.97 6.41 -2.38
N LEU A 111 0.73 7.10 -3.51
CA LEU A 111 1.64 8.14 -4.00
C LEU A 111 1.68 9.35 -3.07
N ASP A 112 0.53 9.77 -2.51
CA ASP A 112 0.49 10.84 -1.50
C ASP A 112 1.45 10.49 -0.35
N LEU A 113 1.33 9.29 0.21
CA LEU A 113 2.15 8.83 1.34
C LEU A 113 3.64 8.74 0.96
N VAL A 114 3.97 8.10 -0.16
CA VAL A 114 5.39 7.95 -0.60
C VAL A 114 6.06 9.32 -0.79
N ILE A 115 5.35 10.28 -1.38
CA ILE A 115 5.88 11.64 -1.59
C ILE A 115 6.04 12.35 -0.26
N GLU A 116 5.07 12.20 0.66
CA GLU A 116 5.13 12.81 1.98
C GLU A 116 6.30 12.26 2.81
N GLU A 117 6.47 10.93 2.86
CA GLU A 117 7.62 10.30 3.54
C GLU A 117 8.94 10.75 2.94
N ALA A 118 9.06 10.74 1.61
CA ALA A 118 10.27 11.22 0.94
C ALA A 118 10.59 12.68 1.30
N ALA A 119 9.56 13.54 1.38
CA ALA A 119 9.73 14.94 1.77
C ALA A 119 10.16 15.08 3.25
N ARG A 120 9.61 14.26 4.16
CA ARG A 120 10.04 14.22 5.57
C ARG A 120 11.49 13.80 5.71
N ASP A 121 11.95 12.89 4.87
CA ASP A 121 13.34 12.44 4.79
C ASP A 121 14.27 13.43 4.05
N GLY A 122 13.74 14.58 3.63
CA GLY A 122 14.52 15.69 3.09
C GLY A 122 14.63 15.73 1.57
N ALA A 123 13.90 14.87 0.84
CA ALA A 123 13.81 14.96 -0.61
C ALA A 123 13.20 16.31 -1.03
N ARG A 124 13.74 16.90 -2.10
CA ARG A 124 13.26 18.16 -2.68
C ARG A 124 12.56 17.98 -4.02
N GLU A 125 12.82 16.86 -4.69
CA GLU A 125 12.32 16.56 -6.01
C GLU A 125 11.91 15.10 -6.08
N VAL A 126 10.80 14.82 -6.75
CA VAL A 126 10.31 13.47 -7.04
C VAL A 126 10.11 13.37 -8.55
N VAL A 127 10.72 12.36 -9.16
CA VAL A 127 10.57 12.07 -10.59
C VAL A 127 9.70 10.83 -10.74
N LEU A 128 8.51 10.99 -11.34
CA LEU A 128 7.56 9.91 -11.56
C LEU A 128 7.51 9.50 -13.03
N GLY A 129 7.84 8.23 -13.30
CA GLY A 129 7.58 7.58 -14.58
C GLY A 129 6.35 6.68 -14.50
N MET A 130 5.37 6.85 -15.36
CA MET A 130 4.17 6.00 -15.40
C MET A 130 3.63 5.78 -16.81
N ALA A 131 2.94 4.64 -17.00
CA ALA A 131 2.22 4.32 -18.22
C ALA A 131 0.83 5.03 -18.24
N HIS A 132 -0.16 4.42 -18.90
CA HIS A 132 -1.49 5.03 -19.10
C HIS A 132 -2.49 4.77 -17.96
N ARG A 133 -2.39 3.63 -17.24
CA ARG A 133 -3.39 3.24 -16.23
C ARG A 133 -3.44 4.25 -15.09
N GLY A 134 -4.60 4.90 -14.94
CA GLY A 134 -4.85 5.92 -13.92
C GLY A 134 -4.03 7.19 -14.04
N ARG A 135 -3.41 7.46 -15.19
CA ARG A 135 -2.59 8.66 -15.39
C ARG A 135 -3.36 9.96 -15.21
N LEU A 136 -4.63 9.99 -15.61
CA LEU A 136 -5.48 11.18 -15.44
C LEU A 136 -5.73 11.48 -13.97
N ASN A 137 -5.95 10.45 -13.16
CA ASN A 137 -6.05 10.55 -11.71
C ASN A 137 -4.75 11.05 -11.09
N VAL A 138 -3.60 10.49 -11.47
CA VAL A 138 -2.30 10.94 -10.95
C VAL A 138 -2.00 12.38 -11.34
N LEU A 139 -2.23 12.77 -12.60
CA LEU A 139 -2.03 14.16 -13.03
C LEU A 139 -2.88 15.14 -12.21
N THR A 140 -4.13 14.79 -11.97
CA THR A 140 -5.07 15.67 -11.27
C THR A 140 -4.82 15.71 -9.77
N HIS A 141 -4.71 14.55 -9.14
CA HIS A 141 -4.68 14.45 -7.68
C HIS A 141 -3.27 14.53 -7.08
N ILE A 142 -2.23 14.12 -7.80
CA ILE A 142 -0.84 14.13 -7.31
C ILE A 142 -0.04 15.30 -7.90
N VAL A 143 -0.07 15.48 -9.22
CA VAL A 143 0.72 16.53 -9.89
C VAL A 143 0.05 17.91 -9.76
N GLY A 144 -1.27 17.94 -9.58
CA GLY A 144 -2.04 19.17 -9.38
C GLY A 144 -2.50 19.83 -10.68
N VAL A 145 -2.59 19.09 -11.79
CA VAL A 145 -3.29 19.55 -13.00
C VAL A 145 -4.75 19.79 -12.62
N SER A 146 -5.30 20.96 -12.93
CA SER A 146 -6.68 21.24 -12.56
C SER A 146 -7.67 20.38 -13.36
N TYR A 147 -8.85 20.11 -12.79
CA TYR A 147 -9.91 19.44 -13.55
C TYR A 147 -10.24 20.18 -14.85
N GLY A 148 -10.25 21.52 -14.84
CA GLY A 148 -10.54 22.30 -16.04
C GLY A 148 -9.53 22.06 -17.17
N GLU A 149 -8.24 22.05 -16.85
CA GLU A 149 -7.17 21.73 -17.82
C GLU A 149 -7.29 20.29 -18.33
N LEU A 150 -7.56 19.34 -17.43
CA LEU A 150 -7.77 17.95 -17.82
C LEU A 150 -8.94 17.81 -18.80
N LEU A 151 -10.07 18.44 -18.50
CA LEU A 151 -11.31 18.34 -19.28
C LEU A 151 -11.21 19.02 -20.64
N ALA A 152 -10.47 20.14 -20.73
CA ALA A 152 -10.22 20.82 -22.00
C ALA A 152 -9.55 19.88 -23.03
N GLU A 153 -8.64 19.01 -22.60
CA GLU A 153 -7.99 18.01 -23.48
C GLU A 153 -8.98 16.98 -24.05
N PHE A 154 -10.09 16.69 -23.36
CA PHE A 154 -11.14 15.79 -23.85
C PHE A 154 -12.08 16.45 -24.85
N GLU A 155 -12.24 17.77 -24.76
CA GLU A 155 -13.12 18.57 -25.62
C GLU A 155 -12.44 18.95 -26.94
N GLY A 156 -11.10 18.85 -26.98
CA GLY A 156 -10.29 19.20 -28.13
C GLY A 156 -9.99 20.71 -28.19
N PRO A 157 -9.02 21.12 -29.03
CA PRO A 157 -8.76 22.53 -29.30
C PRO A 157 -9.91 23.24 -30.03
#